data_AF-A0A7X6R6B7-F1
#
_entry.id   AF-A0A7X6R6B7-F1
#
_cell.length_a   1.000
_cell.length_b   1.000
_cell.length_c   1.000
_cell.angle_alpha   90.00
_cell.angle_beta   90.00
_cell.angle_gamma   90.00
#
_symmetry.space_group_name_H-M   'P 1'
#
loop_
_entity.id
_entity.type
_entity.pdbx_description
1 polymer ?
#
loop_
_entity_poly.entity_id
_entity_poly.type
_entity_poly.pdbx_seq_one_letter_code
_entity_poly.pdbx_strand_id
1 'polypeptide(L)'
;MTIKYNSPAITEMVGDLNQYGSNMKAQIDELNGAAAAFRENLQGEQAVTNFDTAHKNLTTELEDTLQKLDNLATKVENALGRAIEADGKVGDGFAAF
;
A
#
# COMPACT_ATOMS: atom_id res chain seq x y z
N MET A 1 18.24 -8.67 -30.05
CA MET A 1 18.00 -7.54 -29.13
C MET A 1 16.84 -7.97 -28.24
N THR A 2 17.10 -8.47 -27.04
CA THR A 2 16.05 -8.92 -26.11
C THR A 2 15.39 -7.66 -25.54
N ILE A 3 14.09 -7.48 -25.74
CA ILE A 3 13.35 -6.33 -25.20
C ILE A 3 13.04 -6.64 -23.73
N LYS A 4 14.07 -6.76 -22.90
CA LYS A 4 13.89 -6.99 -21.47
C LYS A 4 12.98 -5.93 -20.89
N TYR A 5 11.75 -6.32 -20.57
CA TYR A 5 10.82 -5.51 -19.79
C TYR A 5 11.26 -5.48 -18.31
N ASN A 6 12.56 -5.32 -18.07
CA ASN A 6 13.12 -4.95 -16.79
C ASN A 6 13.06 -3.42 -16.71
N SER A 7 11.85 -2.85 -16.71
CA SER A 7 11.70 -1.41 -16.55
C SER A 7 12.03 -1.08 -15.09
N PRO A 8 13.18 -0.44 -14.78
CA PRO A 8 13.56 -0.15 -13.41
C PRO A 8 12.48 0.65 -12.69
N ALA A 9 11.73 1.48 -13.43
CA ALA A 9 10.62 2.27 -12.94
C ALA A 9 9.47 1.45 -12.34
N ILE A 10 9.16 0.25 -12.88
CA ILE A 10 8.08 -0.59 -12.32
C ILE A 10 8.55 -1.27 -11.03
N THR A 11 9.81 -1.72 -11.01
CA THR A 11 10.41 -2.32 -9.81
C THR A 11 10.52 -1.29 -8.68
N GLU A 12 10.95 -0.07 -9.01
CA GLU A 12 10.96 1.08 -8.11
C GLU A 12 9.56 1.41 -7.60
N MET A 13 8.55 1.43 -8.48
CA MET A 13 7.16 1.69 -8.09
C MET A 13 6.61 0.62 -7.12
N VAL A 14 6.94 -0.66 -7.28
CA VAL A 14 6.57 -1.71 -6.30
C VAL A 14 7.25 -1.45 -4.96
N GLY A 15 8.55 -1.13 -4.97
CA GLY A 15 9.30 -0.79 -3.77
C GLY A 15 8.69 0.40 -3.03
N ASP A 16 8.36 1.46 -3.76
CA ASP A 16 7.72 2.66 -3.22
C ASP A 16 6.35 2.37 -2.60
N LEU A 17 5.51 1.58 -3.28
CA LEU A 17 4.19 1.20 -2.75
C LEU A 17 4.31 0.42 -1.44
N ASN A 18 5.27 -0.51 -1.35
CA ASN A 18 5.53 -1.27 -0.14
C ASN A 18 6.07 -0.38 0.99
N GLN A 19 6.95 0.56 0.67
CA GLN A 19 7.48 1.52 1.64
C GLN A 19 6.38 2.46 2.16
N TYR A 20 5.55 3.02 1.27
CA TYR A 20 4.44 3.89 1.64
C TYR A 20 3.41 3.14 2.49
N GLY A 21 3.05 1.91 2.13
CA GLY A 21 2.16 1.08 2.94
C GLY A 21 2.71 0.79 4.34
N SER A 22 4.01 0.53 4.45
CA SER A 22 4.67 0.29 5.75
C SER A 22 4.73 1.55 6.61
N ASN A 23 5.09 2.68 6.00
CA ASN A 23 5.10 3.97 6.70
C ASN A 23 3.71 4.36 7.20
N MET A 24 2.68 4.13 6.39
CA MET A 24 1.30 4.47 6.75
C MET A 24 0.79 3.58 7.89
N LYS A 25 1.16 2.29 7.93
CA LYS A 25 0.90 1.41 9.11
C LYS A 25 1.53 1.96 10.38
N ALA A 26 2.81 2.34 10.34
CA ALA A 26 3.49 2.90 11.50
C ALA A 26 2.81 4.19 11.99
N GLN A 27 2.41 5.07 11.07
CA GLN A 27 1.68 6.30 11.40
C GLN A 27 0.29 6.04 11.99
N ILE A 28 -0.42 5.01 11.54
CA ILE A 28 -1.70 4.58 12.13
C ILE A 28 -1.49 4.09 13.57
N ASP A 29 -0.45 3.30 13.81
CA ASP A 29 -0.13 2.80 15.16
C ASP A 29 0.21 3.96 16.11
N GLU A 30 1.02 4.92 15.66
CA GLU A 30 1.33 6.14 16.42
C GLU A 30 0.06 6.97 16.69
N LEU A 31 -0.78 7.15 15.67
CA LEU A 31 -2.05 7.87 15.79
C LEU A 31 -2.97 7.20 16.81
N ASN A 32 -3.10 5.87 16.78
CA ASN A 32 -3.92 5.10 17.70
C ASN A 32 -3.41 5.23 19.16
N GLY A 33 -2.08 5.23 19.34
CA GLY A 33 -1.47 5.48 20.65
C GLY A 33 -1.77 6.88 21.18
N ALA A 34 -1.61 7.91 20.33
CA ALA A 34 -1.92 9.29 20.69
C ALA A 34 -3.43 9.51 20.92
N ALA A 35 -4.28 8.83 20.14
CA ALA A 35 -5.73 8.89 20.26
C ALA A 35 -6.21 8.31 21.60
N ALA A 36 -5.64 7.19 22.06
CA ALA A 36 -5.93 6.63 23.37
C ALA A 36 -5.60 7.62 24.50
N ALA A 37 -4.38 8.20 24.47
CA ALA A 37 -3.98 9.20 25.47
C ALA A 37 -4.87 10.45 25.44
N PHE A 38 -5.25 10.93 24.26
CA PHE A 38 -6.17 12.07 24.13
C PHE A 38 -7.55 11.73 24.70
N ARG A 39 -8.07 10.53 24.39
CA ARG A 39 -9.37 10.05 24.84
C ARG A 39 -9.47 9.90 26.36
N GLU A 40 -8.39 9.53 27.03
CA GLU A 40 -8.31 9.47 28.50
C GLU A 40 -8.40 10.85 29.15
N ASN A 41 -7.97 11.90 28.46
CA ASN A 41 -7.99 13.28 28.96
C ASN A 41 -9.31 14.02 28.64
N LEU A 42 -10.18 13.43 27.81
CA LEU A 42 -11.48 14.01 27.51
C LEU A 42 -12.44 13.90 28.69
N GLN A 43 -13.15 14.99 28.95
CA GLN A 43 -14.23 15.04 29.94
C GLN A 43 -15.56 15.38 29.25
N GLY A 44 -16.63 14.81 29.77
CA GLY A 44 -17.98 14.97 29.22
C GLY A 44 -18.30 13.92 28.15
N GLU A 45 -19.48 13.33 28.30
CA GLU A 45 -19.97 12.21 27.48
C GLU A 45 -20.04 12.56 25.98
N GLN A 46 -20.42 13.80 25.66
CA GLN A 46 -20.53 14.24 24.27
C GLN A 46 -19.17 14.43 23.61
N ALA A 47 -18.17 14.95 24.33
CA ALA A 47 -16.81 15.10 23.80
C ALA A 47 -16.19 13.73 23.51
N VAL A 48 -16.36 12.81 24.45
CA VAL A 48 -16.00 11.39 24.32
C VAL A 48 -16.66 10.74 23.11
N THR A 49 -17.98 10.84 22.98
CA THR A 49 -18.73 10.18 21.90
C THR A 49 -18.34 10.74 20.53
N ASN A 50 -18.17 12.06 20.44
CA ASN A 50 -17.74 12.71 19.20
C ASN A 50 -16.33 12.29 18.81
N PHE A 51 -15.42 12.20 19.78
CA PHE A 51 -14.07 11.72 19.54
C PHE A 51 -14.05 10.25 19.09
N ASP A 52 -14.75 9.36 19.82
CA ASP A 52 -14.77 7.93 19.50
C ASP A 52 -15.35 7.70 18.08
N THR A 53 -16.36 8.49 17.69
CA THR A 53 -16.93 8.46 16.33
C THR A 53 -15.93 8.94 15.28
N ALA A 54 -15.29 10.10 15.51
CA ALA A 54 -14.34 10.66 14.57
C ALA A 54 -13.10 9.76 14.41
N HIS A 55 -12.60 9.22 15.52
CA HIS A 55 -11.47 8.32 15.54
C HIS A 55 -11.78 7.03 14.77
N LYS A 56 -12.95 6.41 15.00
CA LYS A 56 -13.39 5.22 14.28
C LYS A 56 -13.49 5.45 12.77
N ASN A 57 -14.04 6.59 12.36
CA ASN A 57 -14.16 6.92 10.94
C ASN A 57 -12.76 7.08 10.32
N LEU A 58 -11.87 7.80 11.00
CA LEU A 58 -10.49 7.97 10.54
C LEU A 58 -9.75 6.64 10.40
N THR A 59 -9.82 5.76 11.41
CA THR A 59 -9.17 4.44 11.34
C THR A 59 -9.74 3.58 10.22
N THR A 60 -11.06 3.61 10.01
CA THR A 60 -11.70 2.88 8.90
C THR A 60 -11.17 3.33 7.54
N GLU A 61 -11.10 4.64 7.30
CA GLU A 61 -10.62 5.18 6.02
C GLU A 61 -9.12 4.90 5.80
N LEU A 62 -8.33 4.91 6.88
CA LEU A 62 -6.90 4.57 6.83
C LEU A 62 -6.68 3.08 6.52
N GLU A 63 -7.46 2.18 7.11
CA GLU A 63 -7.44 0.74 6.82
C GLU A 63 -7.85 0.45 5.37
N ASP A 64 -8.92 1.11 4.87
CA ASP A 64 -9.33 0.99 3.47
C ASP A 64 -8.24 1.50 2.50
N THR A 65 -7.58 2.61 2.84
CA THR A 65 -6.45 3.12 2.05
C THR A 65 -5.28 2.14 2.03
N LEU A 66 -4.95 1.52 3.18
CA LEU A 66 -3.94 0.46 3.24
C LEU A 66 -4.30 -0.71 2.33
N GLN A 67 -5.55 -1.15 2.36
CA GLN A 67 -6.00 -2.27 1.54
C GLN A 67 -5.94 -1.92 0.04
N LYS A 68 -6.25 -0.67 -0.33
CA LYS A 68 -6.09 -0.19 -1.71
C LYS A 68 -4.63 -0.16 -2.15
N LEU A 69 -3.71 0.28 -1.29
CA LEU A 69 -2.27 0.26 -1.57
C LEU A 69 -1.74 -1.16 -1.75
N ASP A 70 -2.11 -2.09 -0.88
CA ASP A 70 -1.71 -3.50 -0.95
C ASP A 70 -2.23 -4.18 -2.23
N ASN A 71 -3.49 -3.91 -2.58
CA ASN A 71 -4.09 -4.37 -3.83
C ASN A 71 -3.39 -3.77 -5.07
N LEU A 72 -2.96 -2.50 -4.99
CA LEU A 72 -2.23 -1.85 -6.07
C LEU A 72 -0.85 -2.48 -6.23
N ALA A 73 -0.09 -2.66 -5.14
CA ALA A 73 1.21 -3.33 -5.15
C ALA A 73 1.11 -4.73 -5.78
N THR A 74 0.14 -5.53 -5.33
CA THR A 74 -0.13 -6.87 -5.88
C THR A 74 -0.43 -6.84 -7.39
N LYS A 75 -1.24 -5.88 -7.85
CA LYS A 75 -1.55 -5.76 -9.29
C LYS A 75 -0.32 -5.38 -10.11
N VAL A 76 0.52 -4.51 -9.58
CA VAL A 76 1.76 -4.07 -10.24
C VAL A 76 2.77 -5.22 -10.30
N GLU A 77 2.95 -5.98 -9.21
CA GLU A 77 3.80 -7.17 -9.18
C GLU A 77 3.34 -8.22 -10.20
N ASN A 78 2.04 -8.49 -10.27
CA ASN A 78 1.48 -9.40 -11.26
C ASN A 78 1.69 -8.91 -12.70
N ALA A 79 1.53 -7.60 -12.94
CA ALA A 79 1.78 -7.01 -14.26
C ALA A 79 3.25 -7.12 -14.65
N LEU A 80 4.18 -6.89 -13.71
CA LEU A 80 5.61 -7.08 -13.91
C LEU A 80 5.96 -8.54 -14.25
N GLY A 81 5.44 -9.50 -13.48
CA GLY A 81 5.66 -10.92 -13.73
C GLY A 81 5.19 -11.35 -15.13
N ARG A 82 3.99 -10.92 -15.54
CA ARG A 82 3.45 -11.21 -16.88
C ARG A 82 4.28 -10.56 -18.00
N ALA A 83 4.79 -9.35 -17.78
CA ALA A 83 5.61 -8.66 -18.76
C ALA A 83 6.98 -9.34 -18.94
N ILE A 84 7.60 -9.80 -17.85
CA ILE A 84 8.83 -10.60 -17.88
C ILE A 84 8.62 -11.92 -18.61
N GLU A 85 7.52 -12.64 -18.30
CA GLU A 85 7.20 -13.91 -18.95
C GLU A 85 6.96 -13.74 -20.46
N ALA A 86 6.21 -12.71 -20.85
CA ALA A 86 5.95 -12.41 -22.25
C ALA A 86 7.23 -12.08 -23.02
N ASP A 87 8.14 -11.28 -22.45
CA ASP A 87 9.44 -10.99 -23.08
C ASP A 87 10.31 -12.25 -23.20
N GLY A 88 10.35 -13.12 -22.18
CA GLY A 88 11.06 -14.39 -22.24
C GLY A 88 10.59 -15.26 -23.41
N LYS A 89 9.28 -15.43 -23.59
CA LYS A 89 8.71 -16.20 -24.72
C LYS A 89 9.03 -15.60 -26.08
N VAL A 90 9.04 -14.27 -26.20
CA VAL A 90 9.40 -13.58 -27.45
C VAL A 90 10.90 -13.76 -27.73
N GLY A 91 11.76 -13.61 -26.73
CA GLY A 91 13.19 -13.84 -26.84
C GLY A 91 13.53 -15.27 -27.28
N ASP A 92 12.88 -16.27 -26.69
CA ASP A 92 13.06 -17.68 -27.06
C ASP A 92 12.55 -17.96 -28.48
N GLY A 93 11.42 -17.36 -28.87
CA GLY A 93 10.87 -17.46 -30.22
C GLY A 93 11.78 -16.89 -31.31
N PHE A 94 12.51 -15.80 -31.00
CA PHE A 94 13.53 -15.25 -31.91
C PHE A 94 14.86 -16.02 -31.88
N ALA A 95 15.17 -16.76 -30.82
CA ALA A 95 16.37 -17.60 -30.73
C ALA A 95 16.24 -18.92 -31.51
N ALA A 96 15.00 -19.33 -31.84
CA ALA A 96 14.70 -20.54 -32.62
C ALA A 96 14.68 -20.33 -34.15
N PHE A 97 14.97 -19.11 -34.63
CA PHE A 97 15.14 -18.74 -36.04
C PHE A 97 16.58 -18.32 -36.32
#